data_AF-A0A6J2Q525-F1
#
_entry.id   AF-A0A6J2Q525-F1
#
_cell.length_a   1.000
_cell.length_b   1.000
_cell.length_c   1.000
_cell.angle_alpha   90.00
_cell.angle_beta   90.00
_cell.angle_gamma   90.00
#
_symmetry.space_group_name_H-M   'P 1'
#
loop_
_entity.id
_entity.type
_entity.pdbx_description
1 polymer ?
#
loop_
_entity_poly.entity_id
_entity_poly.type
_entity_poly.pdbx_seq_one_letter_code
_entity_poly.pdbx_strand_id
1 'polypeptide(L)'
;MSRNAEEVNKLTESTYKSVMDQFNPGLRNLVTLGKNYEKSVAAMILSGKLYFDAMSKIGENAAVSPVSRELGVVLMDISEVHRKVHLELEENFKRFHREIISELERKTDMDVKYMTATFKRYQMEHKMKQDYLERSQSDLKKLRRKSQGKNANKYENKESECLETLTSRQMDMQLFIADGCKEALLEEKRRFCFLVDKHCLFSYQFASFHEKARDMLTAKLNSWQDQCSDASDMPDSVLTMIEGLRTAVSITPLPSPSPSRRSMNMSTPPAPPLKAQTSPLANMFTQENNKTSVTSSPNNSIEHEENNLPRSMSVATGLNNMVTRPRVRTIFPHTAGNNNTLLSFDEGDVITLLIPDERDGWMYGELEKNGKRGWFPSSYCRALSEPLVNSNSVTAAPYRSRSVVNLHHQDTETDDATMVLPPSDYSDVPQRNAIKNNISTITINNNHKHSPTPSAGSSSSSSDHTVMQPNGTSRSQPAYLAGGNPFATVRLRPTVTNDRSAPAI
;
A
#
# COMPACT_ATOMS: atom_id res chain seq x y z
N MET A 1 -22.05 -29.64 -37.23
CA MET A 1 -21.14 -29.86 -36.07
C MET A 1 -19.93 -28.93 -36.06
N SER A 2 -19.37 -28.48 -37.20
CA SER A 2 -18.15 -27.63 -37.20
C SER A 2 -18.30 -26.26 -36.53
N ARG A 3 -19.42 -25.54 -36.70
CA ARG A 3 -19.60 -24.17 -36.16
C ARG A 3 -19.36 -24.08 -34.64
N ASN A 4 -19.98 -24.98 -33.87
CA ASN A 4 -19.83 -25.01 -32.41
C ASN A 4 -18.36 -25.19 -31.99
N ALA A 5 -17.57 -25.98 -32.71
CA ALA A 5 -16.16 -26.21 -32.40
C ALA A 5 -15.29 -24.98 -32.70
N GLU A 6 -15.58 -24.28 -33.81
CA GLU A 6 -14.88 -23.05 -34.17
C GLU A 6 -15.23 -21.90 -33.21
N GLU A 7 -16.48 -21.83 -32.74
CA GLU A 7 -16.94 -20.92 -31.69
C GLU A 7 -16.23 -21.19 -30.35
N VAL A 8 -16.11 -22.46 -29.95
CA VAL A 8 -15.38 -22.85 -28.73
C VAL A 8 -13.88 -22.54 -28.85
N ASN A 9 -13.23 -22.80 -29.99
CA ASN A 9 -11.83 -22.40 -30.19
C ASN A 9 -11.65 -20.87 -30.09
N LYS A 10 -12.57 -20.09 -30.68
CA LYS A 10 -12.55 -18.61 -30.57
C LYS A 10 -12.72 -18.14 -29.13
N LEU A 11 -13.58 -18.79 -28.34
CA LEU A 11 -13.70 -18.54 -26.90
C LEU A 11 -12.37 -18.83 -26.19
N THR A 12 -11.76 -19.99 -26.42
CA THR A 12 -10.45 -20.36 -25.86
C THR A 12 -9.38 -19.31 -26.14
N GLU A 13 -9.23 -18.90 -27.41
CA GLU A 13 -8.28 -17.84 -27.77
C GLU A 13 -8.60 -16.50 -27.12
N SER A 14 -9.88 -16.15 -27.02
CA SER A 14 -10.34 -14.91 -26.39
C SER A 14 -10.05 -14.90 -24.89
N THR A 15 -10.16 -16.03 -24.19
CA THR A 15 -9.82 -16.14 -22.77
C THR A 15 -8.31 -15.96 -22.54
N TYR A 16 -7.46 -16.62 -23.33
CA TYR A 16 -6.01 -16.40 -23.26
C TYR A 16 -5.63 -14.93 -23.52
N LYS A 17 -6.23 -14.29 -24.54
CA LYS A 17 -6.03 -12.87 -24.85
C LYS A 17 -6.54 -11.96 -23.72
N SER A 18 -7.73 -12.22 -23.16
CA SER A 18 -8.28 -11.49 -22.00
C SER A 18 -7.30 -11.47 -20.81
N VAL A 19 -6.71 -12.63 -20.48
CA VAL A 19 -5.74 -12.71 -19.39
C VAL A 19 -4.46 -11.91 -19.69
N MET A 20 -3.91 -12.02 -20.91
CA MET A 20 -2.65 -11.34 -21.26
C MET A 20 -2.82 -9.84 -21.50
N ASP A 21 -3.92 -9.42 -22.12
CA ASP A 21 -4.12 -8.04 -22.62
C ASP A 21 -4.93 -7.18 -21.63
N GLN A 22 -5.69 -7.79 -20.72
CA GLN A 22 -6.54 -7.08 -19.74
C GLN A 22 -6.16 -7.40 -18.29
N PHE A 23 -6.19 -8.68 -17.89
CA PHE A 23 -5.95 -9.06 -16.49
C PHE A 23 -4.54 -8.71 -16.03
N ASN A 24 -3.51 -9.13 -16.77
CA ASN A 24 -2.11 -8.91 -16.37
C ASN A 24 -1.72 -7.41 -16.35
N PRO A 25 -2.06 -6.58 -17.35
CA PRO A 25 -1.89 -5.12 -17.28
C PRO A 25 -2.68 -4.49 -16.14
N GLY A 26 -3.93 -4.93 -15.91
CA GLY A 26 -4.75 -4.48 -14.78
C GLY A 26 -4.11 -4.79 -13.42
N LEU A 27 -3.50 -5.97 -13.28
CA LEU A 27 -2.81 -6.39 -12.07
C LEU A 27 -1.50 -5.63 -11.84
N ARG A 28 -0.73 -5.32 -12.90
CA ARG A 28 0.44 -4.41 -12.81
C ARG A 28 0.03 -3.00 -12.36
N ASN A 29 -1.08 -2.48 -12.88
CA ASN A 29 -1.63 -1.20 -12.44
C ASN A 29 -2.07 -1.26 -10.97
N LEU A 30 -2.74 -2.35 -10.55
CA LEU A 30 -3.14 -2.55 -9.14
C LEU A 30 -1.93 -2.60 -8.19
N VAL A 31 -0.84 -3.26 -8.57
CA VAL A 31 0.43 -3.25 -7.81
C VAL A 31 0.97 -1.82 -7.67
N THR A 32 0.92 -1.02 -8.74
CA THR A 32 1.36 0.39 -8.73
C THR A 32 0.48 1.24 -7.81
N LEU A 33 -0.84 1.08 -7.90
CA LEU A 33 -1.80 1.76 -7.03
C LEU A 33 -1.63 1.34 -5.55
N GLY A 34 -1.34 0.07 -5.29
CA GLY A 34 -1.03 -0.42 -3.95
C GLY A 34 0.22 0.20 -3.33
N LYS A 35 1.31 0.34 -4.12
CA LYS A 35 2.53 1.06 -3.71
C LYS A 35 2.25 2.55 -3.44
N ASN A 36 1.38 3.18 -4.24
CA ASN A 36 0.96 4.57 -4.00
C ASN A 36 0.11 4.71 -2.73
N TYR A 37 -0.76 3.74 -2.44
CA TYR A 37 -1.57 3.72 -1.23
C TYR A 37 -0.72 3.56 0.03
N GLU A 38 0.24 2.62 0.02
CA GLU A 38 1.24 2.46 1.08
C GLU A 38 2.03 3.76 1.32
N LYS A 39 2.54 4.41 0.27
CA LYS A 39 3.24 5.70 0.36
C LYS A 39 2.37 6.79 1.00
N SER A 40 1.08 6.83 0.66
CA SER A 40 0.12 7.80 1.19
C SER A 40 -0.14 7.57 2.68
N VAL A 41 -0.26 6.31 3.11
CA VAL A 41 -0.44 5.96 4.53
C VAL A 41 0.84 6.21 5.34
N ALA A 42 2.02 5.95 4.78
CA ALA A 42 3.29 6.30 5.44
C ALA A 42 3.41 7.82 5.68
N ALA A 43 3.01 8.65 4.71
CA ALA A 43 2.96 10.10 4.86
C ALA A 43 1.93 10.56 5.91
N MET A 44 0.75 9.91 5.96
CA MET A 44 -0.27 10.15 6.99
C MET A 44 0.24 9.81 8.39
N ILE A 45 0.90 8.65 8.56
CA ILE A 45 1.50 8.21 9.83
C ILE A 45 2.56 9.21 10.31
N LEU A 46 3.44 9.69 9.41
CA LEU A 46 4.44 10.69 9.73
C LEU A 46 3.81 12.03 10.17
N SER A 47 2.81 12.50 9.44
CA SER A 47 2.10 13.76 9.75
C SER A 47 1.34 13.66 11.07
N GLY A 48 0.67 12.52 11.31
CA GLY A 48 0.00 12.21 12.56
C GLY A 48 0.97 12.14 13.74
N LYS A 49 2.15 11.55 13.57
CA LYS A 49 3.19 11.55 14.60
C LYS A 49 3.60 12.98 14.99
N LEU A 50 3.88 13.85 14.02
CA LEU A 50 4.24 15.25 14.30
C LEU A 50 3.15 16.01 15.06
N TYR A 51 1.87 15.74 14.75
CA TYR A 51 0.74 16.31 15.47
C TYR A 51 0.66 15.86 16.94
N PHE A 52 0.80 14.55 17.20
CA PHE A 52 0.77 14.01 18.57
C PHE A 52 2.04 14.32 19.37
N ASP A 53 3.21 14.42 18.73
CA ASP A 53 4.44 14.91 19.38
C ASP A 53 4.25 16.37 19.85
N ALA A 54 3.59 17.23 19.05
CA ALA A 54 3.26 18.60 19.44
C ALA A 54 2.20 18.67 20.56
N MET A 55 1.17 17.82 20.51
CA MET A 55 0.17 17.70 21.58
C MET A 55 0.80 17.24 22.90
N SER A 56 1.70 16.26 22.86
CA SER A 56 2.47 15.82 24.03
C SER A 56 3.29 16.97 24.63
N LYS A 57 3.88 17.83 23.79
CA LYS A 57 4.66 18.99 24.26
C LYS A 57 3.79 20.04 24.96
N ILE A 58 2.54 20.22 24.54
CA ILE A 58 1.56 21.04 25.27
C ILE A 58 1.21 20.37 26.61
N GLY A 59 1.06 19.04 26.62
CA GLY A 59 0.86 18.25 27.84
C GLY A 59 1.99 18.43 28.87
N GLU A 60 3.25 18.37 28.44
CA GLU A 60 4.41 18.65 29.31
C GLU A 60 4.36 20.05 29.94
N ASN A 61 3.96 21.07 29.16
CA ASN A 61 3.83 22.45 29.64
C ASN A 61 2.64 22.61 30.61
N ALA A 62 1.58 21.83 30.46
CA ALA A 62 0.47 21.79 31.42
C ALA A 62 0.81 20.99 32.68
N ALA A 63 1.62 19.93 32.58
CA ALA A 63 2.01 19.07 33.70
C ALA A 63 2.80 19.81 34.81
N VAL A 64 3.49 20.90 34.47
CA VAL A 64 4.18 21.77 35.44
C VAL A 64 3.26 22.77 36.15
N SER A 65 2.06 23.04 35.61
CA SER A 65 1.06 23.88 36.27
C SER A 65 0.51 23.19 37.53
N PRO A 66 0.39 23.88 38.68
CA PRO A 66 -0.19 23.28 39.87
C PRO A 66 -1.68 22.97 39.71
N VAL A 67 -2.42 23.72 38.87
CA VAL A 67 -3.86 23.52 38.62
C VAL A 67 -4.10 22.61 37.42
N SER A 68 -3.23 22.62 36.41
CA SER A 68 -3.46 21.92 35.13
C SER A 68 -2.67 20.61 34.99
N ARG A 69 -2.06 20.12 36.07
CA ARG A 69 -1.15 18.96 36.04
C ARG A 69 -1.78 17.73 35.40
N GLU A 70 -2.99 17.38 35.84
CA GLU A 70 -3.69 16.16 35.42
C GLU A 70 -4.11 16.25 33.95
N LEU A 71 -4.60 17.41 33.50
CA LEU A 71 -4.86 17.68 32.08
C LEU A 71 -3.58 17.54 31.22
N GLY A 72 -2.42 17.91 31.76
CA GLY A 72 -1.13 17.67 31.11
C GLY A 72 -0.82 16.20 30.91
N VAL A 73 -1.08 15.37 31.94
CA VAL A 73 -0.93 13.91 31.86
C VAL A 73 -1.92 13.30 30.86
N VAL A 74 -3.18 13.76 30.82
CA VAL A 74 -4.19 13.34 29.82
C VAL A 74 -3.70 13.59 28.40
N LEU A 75 -3.21 14.80 28.09
CA LEU A 75 -2.71 15.15 26.75
C LEU A 75 -1.51 14.28 26.32
N MET A 76 -0.63 13.93 27.25
CA MET A 76 0.50 13.04 26.98
C MET A 76 0.03 11.59 26.73
N ASP A 77 -0.93 11.08 27.52
CA ASP A 77 -1.47 9.72 27.36
C ASP A 77 -2.29 9.57 26.06
N ILE A 78 -3.09 10.58 25.67
CA ILE A 78 -3.77 10.66 24.37
C ILE A 78 -2.73 10.55 23.24
N SER A 79 -1.66 11.34 23.31
CA SER A 79 -0.58 11.33 22.32
C SER A 79 0.12 9.97 22.25
N GLU A 80 0.35 9.33 23.40
CA GLU A 80 0.98 8.00 23.43
C GLU A 80 0.09 6.91 22.83
N VAL A 81 -1.21 6.90 23.13
CA VAL A 81 -2.17 5.93 22.58
C VAL A 81 -2.29 6.09 21.06
N HIS A 82 -2.45 7.31 20.55
CA HIS A 82 -2.51 7.54 19.10
C HIS A 82 -1.20 7.16 18.40
N ARG A 83 -0.03 7.44 19.01
CA ARG A 83 1.27 7.00 18.48
C ARG A 83 1.35 5.47 18.40
N LYS A 84 0.84 4.73 19.40
CA LYS A 84 0.75 3.26 19.38
C LYS A 84 -0.20 2.76 18.27
N VAL A 85 -1.36 3.40 18.07
CA VAL A 85 -2.29 3.07 16.97
C VAL A 85 -1.63 3.27 15.60
N HIS A 86 -0.88 4.35 15.41
CA HIS A 86 -0.14 4.57 14.15
C HIS A 86 0.97 3.53 13.92
N LEU A 87 1.64 3.04 14.97
CA LEU A 87 2.63 1.96 14.86
C LEU A 87 2.00 0.61 14.46
N GLU A 88 0.84 0.26 15.01
CA GLU A 88 0.09 -0.93 14.59
C GLU A 88 -0.37 -0.83 13.12
N LEU A 89 -0.76 0.37 12.67
CA LEU A 89 -1.09 0.62 11.26
C LEU A 89 0.15 0.47 10.36
N GLU A 90 1.30 0.97 10.79
CA GLU A 90 2.57 0.85 10.05
C GLU A 90 2.97 -0.63 9.85
N GLU A 91 2.83 -1.47 10.89
CA GLU A 91 3.10 -2.91 10.76
C GLU A 91 2.04 -3.63 9.92
N ASN A 92 0.78 -3.16 9.92
CA ASN A 92 -0.24 -3.66 8.99
C ASN A 92 0.16 -3.41 7.53
N PHE A 93 0.64 -2.20 7.21
CA PHE A 93 1.12 -1.88 5.85
C PHE A 93 2.39 -2.62 5.47
N LYS A 94 3.31 -2.89 6.40
CA LYS A 94 4.46 -3.78 6.15
C LYS A 94 4.04 -5.21 5.80
N ARG A 95 2.92 -5.71 6.35
CA ARG A 95 2.33 -7.01 5.95
C ARG A 95 1.66 -6.93 4.59
N PHE A 96 0.84 -5.90 4.35
CA PHE A 96 0.24 -5.63 3.04
C PHE A 96 1.30 -5.61 1.92
N HIS A 97 2.43 -4.93 2.13
CA HIS A 97 3.53 -4.93 1.17
C HIS A 97 4.05 -6.34 0.89
N ARG A 98 4.46 -7.08 1.93
CA ARG A 98 5.09 -8.40 1.80
C ARG A 98 4.14 -9.47 1.25
N GLU A 99 2.91 -9.51 1.75
CA GLU A 99 1.98 -10.63 1.55
C GLU A 99 1.04 -10.41 0.35
N ILE A 100 0.79 -9.15 0.00
CA ILE A 100 -0.05 -8.75 -1.14
C ILE A 100 0.83 -8.19 -2.25
N ILE A 101 1.43 -7.01 -2.08
CA ILE A 101 2.08 -6.28 -3.19
C ILE A 101 3.24 -7.07 -3.82
N SER A 102 4.18 -7.57 -3.01
CA SER A 102 5.32 -8.35 -3.52
C SER A 102 4.89 -9.64 -4.21
N GLU A 103 3.83 -10.30 -3.72
CA GLU A 103 3.36 -11.57 -4.27
C GLU A 103 2.50 -11.38 -5.53
N LEU A 104 1.68 -10.32 -5.60
CA LEU A 104 1.00 -9.92 -6.84
C LEU A 104 2.04 -9.56 -7.93
N GLU A 105 3.08 -8.80 -7.58
CA GLU A 105 4.16 -8.42 -8.50
C GLU A 105 4.93 -9.66 -9.02
N ARG A 106 5.40 -10.52 -8.11
CA ARG A 106 6.09 -11.79 -8.44
C ARG A 106 5.24 -12.66 -9.38
N LYS A 107 3.97 -12.88 -9.03
CA LYS A 107 3.06 -13.71 -9.84
C LYS A 107 2.86 -13.11 -11.21
N THR A 108 2.59 -11.81 -11.32
CA THR A 108 2.33 -11.15 -12.62
C THR A 108 3.54 -11.21 -13.57
N ASP A 109 4.77 -11.16 -13.05
CA ASP A 109 6.00 -11.30 -13.86
C ASP A 109 6.24 -12.73 -14.36
N MET A 110 5.88 -13.74 -13.57
CA MET A 110 5.89 -15.14 -14.02
C MET A 110 4.75 -15.43 -14.99
N ASP A 111 3.57 -14.86 -14.74
CA ASP A 111 2.33 -15.15 -15.46
C ASP A 111 2.38 -14.75 -16.93
N VAL A 112 2.95 -13.59 -17.25
CA VAL A 112 3.15 -13.13 -18.63
C VAL A 112 3.91 -14.16 -19.47
N LYS A 113 4.95 -14.79 -18.90
CA LYS A 113 5.73 -15.83 -19.59
C LYS A 113 4.94 -17.12 -19.73
N TYR A 114 4.30 -17.55 -18.63
CA TYR A 114 3.49 -18.77 -18.59
C TYR A 114 2.34 -18.71 -19.60
N MET A 115 1.51 -17.67 -19.58
CA MET A 115 0.35 -17.54 -20.47
C MET A 115 0.75 -17.39 -21.93
N THR A 116 1.83 -16.67 -22.24
CA THR A 116 2.36 -16.59 -23.60
C THR A 116 2.79 -17.97 -24.12
N ALA A 117 3.45 -18.78 -23.29
CA ALA A 117 3.90 -20.12 -23.68
C ALA A 117 2.74 -21.10 -23.85
N THR A 118 1.80 -21.12 -22.90
CA THR A 118 0.61 -21.97 -22.92
C THR A 118 -0.31 -21.64 -24.11
N PHE A 119 -0.53 -20.35 -24.39
CA PHE A 119 -1.34 -19.94 -25.54
C PHE A 119 -0.70 -20.33 -26.87
N LYS A 120 0.61 -20.10 -27.04
CA LYS A 120 1.35 -20.52 -28.26
C LYS A 120 1.32 -22.03 -28.47
N ARG A 121 1.43 -22.82 -27.39
CA ARG A 121 1.29 -24.28 -27.44
C ARG A 121 -0.09 -24.69 -27.96
N TYR A 122 -1.16 -24.13 -27.37
CA TYR A 122 -2.52 -24.39 -27.83
C TYR A 122 -2.71 -24.07 -29.32
N GLN A 123 -2.21 -22.92 -29.79
CA GLN A 123 -2.29 -22.54 -31.19
C GLN A 123 -1.53 -23.48 -32.13
N MET A 124 -0.33 -23.95 -31.75
CA MET A 124 0.44 -24.91 -32.55
C MET A 124 -0.25 -26.28 -32.60
N GLU A 125 -0.69 -26.82 -31.47
CA GLU A 125 -1.37 -28.12 -31.42
C GLU A 125 -2.73 -28.09 -32.15
N HIS A 126 -3.49 -27.00 -32.02
CA HIS A 126 -4.72 -26.77 -32.78
C HIS A 126 -4.45 -26.80 -34.28
N LYS A 127 -3.48 -26.00 -34.75
CA LYS A 127 -3.12 -25.93 -36.17
C LYS A 127 -2.65 -27.28 -36.69
N MET A 128 -1.79 -27.98 -35.95
CA MET A 128 -1.28 -29.30 -36.33
C MET A 128 -2.43 -30.32 -36.48
N LYS A 129 -3.36 -30.37 -35.52
CA LYS A 129 -4.55 -31.25 -35.60
C LYS A 129 -5.46 -30.87 -36.77
N GLN A 130 -5.65 -29.58 -37.05
CA GLN A 130 -6.40 -29.09 -38.19
C GLN A 130 -5.76 -29.51 -39.52
N ASP A 131 -4.44 -29.31 -39.68
CA ASP A 131 -3.69 -29.68 -40.88
C ASP A 131 -3.78 -31.21 -41.15
N TYR A 132 -3.72 -32.05 -40.11
CA TYR A 132 -3.94 -33.50 -40.26
C TYR A 132 -5.37 -33.85 -40.67
N LEU A 133 -6.37 -33.16 -40.12
CA LEU A 133 -7.78 -33.37 -40.46
C LEU A 133 -8.05 -32.99 -41.93
N GLU A 134 -7.57 -31.83 -42.38
CA GLU A 134 -7.73 -31.35 -43.76
C GLU A 134 -7.01 -32.22 -44.79
N ARG A 135 -5.82 -32.73 -44.48
CA ARG A 135 -5.12 -33.74 -45.30
C ARG A 135 -5.97 -35.01 -45.44
N SER A 136 -6.52 -35.50 -44.33
CA SER A 136 -7.38 -36.71 -44.31
C SER A 136 -8.63 -36.53 -45.18
N GLN A 137 -9.32 -35.39 -45.05
CA GLN A 137 -10.49 -35.06 -45.87
C GLN A 137 -10.13 -34.95 -47.36
N SER A 138 -8.98 -34.34 -47.67
CA SER A 138 -8.48 -34.20 -49.04
C SER A 138 -8.16 -35.54 -49.68
N ASP A 139 -7.56 -36.47 -48.94
CA ASP A 139 -7.21 -37.80 -49.45
C ASP A 139 -8.44 -38.71 -49.60
N LEU A 140 -9.40 -38.67 -48.66
CA LEU A 140 -10.71 -39.30 -48.83
C LEU A 140 -11.42 -38.80 -50.09
N LYS A 141 -11.40 -37.47 -50.34
CA LYS A 141 -12.00 -36.86 -51.53
C LYS A 141 -11.29 -37.29 -52.83
N LYS A 142 -9.97 -37.49 -52.80
CA LYS A 142 -9.21 -38.07 -53.93
C LYS A 142 -9.55 -39.56 -54.13
N LEU A 143 -9.72 -40.33 -53.06
CA LEU A 143 -10.06 -41.75 -53.10
C LEU A 143 -11.45 -41.98 -53.70
N ARG A 144 -12.45 -41.22 -53.24
CA ARG A 144 -13.82 -41.22 -53.79
C ARG A 144 -13.88 -40.95 -55.29
N ARG A 145 -13.08 -40.00 -55.78
CA ARG A 145 -12.97 -39.71 -57.22
C ARG A 145 -12.39 -40.89 -58.02
N LYS A 146 -11.58 -41.75 -57.40
CA LYS A 146 -11.00 -42.96 -58.02
C LYS A 146 -11.95 -44.17 -57.93
N SER A 147 -12.82 -44.23 -56.91
CA SER A 147 -13.74 -45.37 -56.72
C SER A 147 -14.92 -45.38 -57.70
N GLN A 148 -15.33 -44.23 -58.26
CA GLN A 148 -16.44 -44.11 -59.22
C GLN A 148 -16.21 -44.75 -60.62
N GLY A 149 -15.10 -45.46 -60.83
CA GLY A 149 -14.82 -46.21 -62.05
C GLY A 149 -15.27 -47.68 -62.01
N LYS A 150 -14.90 -48.47 -63.03
CA LYS A 150 -15.25 -49.91 -63.16
C LYS A 150 -14.72 -50.85 -62.06
N ASN A 151 -14.07 -50.33 -61.01
CA ASN A 151 -13.41 -51.09 -59.94
C ASN A 151 -13.87 -50.67 -58.53
N ALA A 152 -15.11 -50.19 -58.36
CA ALA A 152 -15.63 -49.65 -57.09
C ALA A 152 -15.32 -50.54 -55.86
N ASN A 153 -15.68 -51.82 -55.92
CA ASN A 153 -15.50 -52.80 -54.83
C ASN A 153 -14.03 -53.00 -54.43
N LYS A 154 -13.05 -52.64 -55.28
CA LYS A 154 -11.61 -52.69 -54.94
C LYS A 154 -11.19 -51.58 -53.97
N TYR A 155 -11.96 -50.49 -53.90
CA TYR A 155 -11.65 -49.32 -53.07
C TYR A 155 -12.53 -49.21 -51.82
N GLU A 156 -13.61 -49.98 -51.73
CA GLU A 156 -14.59 -49.96 -50.63
C GLU A 156 -13.95 -50.13 -49.25
N ASN A 157 -13.18 -51.19 -49.03
CA ASN A 157 -12.47 -51.42 -47.75
C ASN A 157 -11.53 -50.25 -47.40
N LYS A 158 -10.85 -49.69 -48.40
CA LYS A 158 -9.89 -48.57 -48.22
C LYS A 158 -10.60 -47.23 -47.99
N GLU A 159 -11.82 -47.07 -48.51
CA GLU A 159 -12.67 -45.93 -48.20
C GLU A 159 -13.21 -46.02 -46.76
N SER A 160 -13.61 -47.22 -46.32
CA SER A 160 -14.03 -47.48 -44.94
C SER A 160 -12.92 -47.16 -43.92
N GLU A 161 -11.70 -47.68 -44.14
CA GLU A 161 -10.51 -47.39 -43.30
C GLU A 161 -10.21 -45.88 -43.24
N CYS A 162 -10.33 -45.18 -44.37
CA CYS A 162 -10.12 -43.75 -44.47
C CYS A 162 -11.22 -42.93 -43.75
N LEU A 163 -12.47 -43.39 -43.81
CA LEU A 163 -13.61 -42.81 -43.07
C LEU A 163 -13.49 -42.99 -41.56
N GLU A 164 -13.09 -44.17 -41.10
CA GLU A 164 -12.84 -44.45 -39.69
C GLU A 164 -11.71 -43.57 -39.14
N THR A 165 -10.58 -43.51 -39.87
CA THR A 165 -9.45 -42.62 -39.54
C THR A 165 -9.87 -41.14 -39.50
N LEU A 166 -10.71 -40.69 -40.44
CA LEU A 166 -11.22 -39.32 -40.47
C LEU A 166 -12.14 -39.04 -39.27
N THR A 167 -13.00 -39.99 -38.90
CA THR A 167 -13.92 -39.87 -37.76
C THR A 167 -13.15 -39.80 -36.44
N SER A 168 -12.12 -40.65 -36.29
CA SER A 168 -11.20 -40.61 -35.15
C SER A 168 -10.50 -39.25 -35.02
N ARG A 169 -9.86 -38.77 -36.10
CA ARG A 169 -9.21 -37.44 -36.12
C ARG A 169 -10.18 -36.29 -35.85
N GLN A 170 -11.42 -36.39 -36.31
CA GLN A 170 -12.45 -35.39 -36.03
C GLN A 170 -12.84 -35.40 -34.54
N MET A 171 -12.96 -36.58 -33.92
CA MET A 171 -13.22 -36.72 -32.49
C MET A 171 -12.05 -36.19 -31.64
N ASP A 172 -10.81 -36.53 -31.98
CA ASP A 172 -9.60 -36.03 -31.33
C ASP A 172 -9.49 -34.49 -31.36
N MET A 173 -9.98 -33.88 -32.44
CA MET A 173 -10.05 -32.43 -32.58
C MET A 173 -11.15 -31.81 -31.70
N GLN A 174 -12.34 -32.43 -31.63
CA GLN A 174 -13.41 -31.97 -30.74
C GLN A 174 -12.99 -32.06 -29.26
N LEU A 175 -12.36 -33.17 -28.86
CA LEU A 175 -11.85 -33.37 -27.50
C LEU A 175 -10.79 -32.33 -27.16
N PHE A 176 -9.79 -32.14 -28.03
CA PHE A 176 -8.74 -31.13 -27.84
C PHE A 176 -9.31 -29.71 -27.70
N ILE A 177 -10.30 -29.33 -28.51
CA ILE A 177 -10.96 -28.01 -28.43
C ILE A 177 -11.73 -27.87 -27.11
N ALA A 178 -12.46 -28.91 -26.69
CA ALA A 178 -13.24 -28.90 -25.44
C ALA A 178 -12.35 -28.82 -24.20
N ASP A 179 -11.31 -29.65 -24.12
CA ASP A 179 -10.36 -29.66 -23.00
C ASP A 179 -9.52 -28.38 -22.96
N GLY A 180 -9.08 -27.87 -24.12
CA GLY A 180 -8.36 -26.60 -24.21
C GLY A 180 -9.19 -25.39 -23.77
N CYS A 181 -10.48 -25.37 -24.11
CA CYS A 181 -11.42 -24.35 -23.63
C CYS A 181 -11.61 -24.40 -22.12
N LYS A 182 -11.85 -25.61 -21.59
CA LYS A 182 -11.98 -25.86 -20.15
C LYS A 182 -10.74 -25.40 -19.40
N GLU A 183 -9.53 -25.72 -19.88
CA GLU A 183 -8.30 -25.34 -19.19
C GLU A 183 -8.05 -23.83 -19.27
N ALA A 184 -8.34 -23.17 -20.41
CA ALA A 184 -8.23 -21.71 -20.51
C ALA A 184 -9.16 -20.97 -19.53
N LEU A 185 -10.41 -21.43 -19.39
CA LEU A 185 -11.37 -20.88 -18.42
C LEU A 185 -10.96 -21.16 -16.97
N LEU A 186 -10.34 -22.31 -16.70
CA LEU A 186 -9.77 -22.62 -15.37
C LEU A 186 -8.55 -21.77 -15.06
N GLU A 187 -7.67 -21.52 -16.04
CA GLU A 187 -6.55 -20.59 -15.91
C GLU A 187 -7.03 -19.17 -15.58
N GLU A 188 -8.00 -18.61 -16.32
CA GLU A 188 -8.61 -17.32 -15.99
C GLU A 188 -9.19 -17.32 -14.57
N LYS A 189 -9.98 -18.34 -14.21
CA LYS A 189 -10.59 -18.45 -12.88
C LYS A 189 -9.56 -18.53 -11.75
N ARG A 190 -8.47 -19.29 -11.90
CA ARG A 190 -7.38 -19.42 -10.91
C ARG A 190 -6.78 -18.05 -10.55
N ARG A 191 -6.61 -17.17 -11.54
CA ARG A 191 -6.07 -15.82 -11.37
C ARG A 191 -7.00 -14.91 -10.58
N PHE A 192 -8.30 -14.91 -10.90
CA PHE A 192 -9.29 -14.17 -10.12
C PHE A 192 -9.43 -14.71 -8.70
N CYS A 193 -9.43 -16.04 -8.50
CA CYS A 193 -9.45 -16.64 -7.17
C CYS A 193 -8.24 -16.21 -6.32
N PHE A 194 -7.03 -16.22 -6.88
CA PHE A 194 -5.83 -15.71 -6.21
C PHE A 194 -5.93 -14.22 -5.85
N LEU A 195 -6.44 -13.38 -6.76
CA LEU A 195 -6.64 -11.96 -6.48
C LEU A 195 -7.64 -11.72 -5.33
N VAL A 196 -8.73 -12.48 -5.31
CA VAL A 196 -9.74 -12.44 -4.24
C VAL A 196 -9.17 -12.90 -2.91
N ASP A 197 -8.48 -14.05 -2.87
CA ASP A 197 -7.84 -14.59 -1.67
C ASP A 197 -6.89 -13.57 -1.02
N LYS A 198 -6.05 -12.92 -1.82
CA LYS A 198 -5.18 -11.84 -1.37
C LYS A 198 -5.93 -10.65 -0.78
N HIS A 199 -7.04 -10.22 -1.38
CA HIS A 199 -7.85 -9.12 -0.83
C HIS A 199 -8.71 -9.54 0.38
N CYS A 200 -9.08 -10.81 0.51
CA CYS A 200 -9.67 -11.36 1.73
C CYS A 200 -8.67 -11.34 2.89
N LEU A 201 -7.42 -11.76 2.67
CA LEU A 201 -6.34 -11.67 3.65
C LEU A 201 -6.09 -10.22 4.09
N PHE A 202 -5.99 -9.29 3.14
CA PHE A 202 -5.87 -7.86 3.43
C PHE A 202 -7.04 -7.32 4.28
N SER A 203 -8.28 -7.66 3.90
CA SER A 203 -9.49 -7.21 4.62
C SER A 203 -9.52 -7.75 6.06
N TYR A 204 -9.10 -9.01 6.27
CA TYR A 204 -8.96 -9.60 7.60
C TYR A 204 -7.89 -8.89 8.45
N GLN A 205 -6.73 -8.59 7.86
CA GLN A 205 -5.66 -7.84 8.53
C GLN A 205 -6.12 -6.44 8.96
N PHE A 206 -6.88 -5.75 8.11
CA PHE A 206 -7.47 -4.45 8.42
C PHE A 206 -8.53 -4.52 9.51
N ALA A 207 -9.42 -5.51 9.47
CA ALA A 207 -10.43 -5.72 10.52
C ALA A 207 -9.78 -5.93 11.90
N SER A 208 -8.73 -6.77 11.95
CA SER A 208 -7.96 -7.01 13.19
C SER A 208 -7.22 -5.75 13.69
N PHE A 209 -6.71 -4.90 12.78
CA PHE A 209 -6.15 -3.61 13.15
C PHE A 209 -7.20 -2.68 13.76
N HIS A 210 -8.38 -2.55 13.13
CA HIS A 210 -9.45 -1.68 13.63
C HIS A 210 -10.01 -2.15 14.98
N GLU A 211 -10.07 -3.46 15.21
CA GLU A 211 -10.41 -4.03 16.52
C GLU A 211 -9.39 -3.62 17.59
N LYS A 212 -8.08 -3.84 17.36
CA LYS A 212 -7.03 -3.39 18.28
C LYS A 212 -7.10 -1.89 18.55
N ALA A 213 -7.25 -1.07 17.51
CA ALA A 213 -7.30 0.39 17.64
C ALA A 213 -8.51 0.84 18.47
N ARG A 214 -9.68 0.22 18.27
CA ARG A 214 -10.87 0.43 19.11
C ARG A 214 -10.57 0.09 20.57
N ASP A 215 -9.99 -1.07 20.83
CA ASP A 215 -9.75 -1.55 22.20
C ASP A 215 -8.74 -0.65 22.94
N MET A 216 -7.69 -0.20 22.25
CA MET A 216 -6.70 0.75 22.78
C MET A 216 -7.29 2.11 23.15
N LEU A 217 -8.19 2.65 22.31
CA LEU A 217 -8.84 3.94 22.55
C LEU A 217 -9.91 3.83 23.64
N THR A 218 -10.80 2.83 23.55
CA THR A 218 -11.91 2.64 24.50
C THR A 218 -11.44 2.30 25.92
N ALA A 219 -10.28 1.65 26.07
CA ALA A 219 -9.67 1.40 27.38
C ALA A 219 -9.25 2.68 28.14
N LYS A 220 -9.08 3.82 27.46
CA LYS A 220 -8.67 5.10 28.08
C LYS A 220 -9.71 6.21 27.98
N LEU A 221 -10.58 6.18 26.97
CA LEU A 221 -11.47 7.29 26.61
C LEU A 221 -12.30 7.83 27.79
N ASN A 222 -12.91 6.94 28.59
CA ASN A 222 -13.72 7.35 29.74
C ASN A 222 -12.86 8.07 30.81
N SER A 223 -11.69 7.50 31.13
CA SER A 223 -10.76 8.10 32.11
C SER A 223 -10.27 9.49 31.70
N TRP A 224 -10.11 9.75 30.41
CA TRP A 224 -9.76 11.08 29.90
C TRP A 224 -10.92 12.06 30.00
N GLN A 225 -12.16 11.60 29.76
CA GLN A 225 -13.36 12.43 29.88
C GLN A 225 -13.63 12.81 31.34
N ASP A 226 -13.52 11.85 32.27
CA ASP A 226 -13.70 12.07 33.70
C ASP A 226 -12.73 13.13 34.24
N GLN A 227 -11.45 13.06 33.84
CA GLN A 227 -10.39 14.01 34.23
C GLN A 227 -10.50 15.40 33.58
N CYS A 228 -11.43 15.58 32.62
CA CYS A 228 -11.69 16.87 31.97
C CYS A 228 -13.07 17.46 32.36
N SER A 229 -13.76 16.88 33.34
CA SER A 229 -15.18 17.16 33.61
C SER A 229 -15.46 18.46 34.35
N ASP A 230 -14.56 18.94 35.22
CA ASP A 230 -14.69 20.23 35.92
C ASP A 230 -13.52 21.16 35.57
N ALA A 231 -13.82 22.24 34.86
CA ALA A 231 -12.86 23.29 34.48
C ALA A 231 -12.76 24.44 35.49
N SER A 232 -13.57 24.41 36.56
CA SER A 232 -13.58 25.41 37.65
C SER A 232 -12.93 24.90 38.93
N ASP A 233 -12.74 23.59 39.06
CA ASP A 233 -12.06 22.99 40.21
C ASP A 233 -10.58 23.39 40.29
N MET A 234 -10.08 23.59 41.51
CA MET A 234 -8.67 23.90 41.78
C MET A 234 -8.19 23.07 42.96
N PRO A 235 -6.99 22.45 42.88
CA PRO A 235 -6.48 21.63 43.97
C PRO A 235 -6.45 22.36 45.32
N ASP A 236 -6.82 21.68 46.40
CA ASP A 236 -6.88 22.21 47.77
C ASP A 236 -5.59 22.95 48.19
N SER A 237 -4.44 22.48 47.73
CA SER A 237 -3.13 23.12 47.98
C SER A 237 -3.00 24.53 47.39
N VAL A 238 -3.69 24.83 46.29
CA VAL A 238 -3.77 26.15 45.66
C VAL A 238 -4.84 27.00 46.35
N LEU A 239 -6.00 26.42 46.66
CA LEU A 239 -7.08 27.10 47.39
C LEU A 239 -6.61 27.56 48.79
N THR A 240 -5.95 26.68 49.55
CA THR A 240 -5.38 27.01 50.87
C THR A 240 -4.27 28.05 50.81
N MET A 241 -3.44 28.05 49.75
CA MET A 241 -2.45 29.10 49.52
C MET A 241 -3.10 30.47 49.25
N ILE A 242 -4.14 30.51 48.42
CA ILE A 242 -4.88 31.74 48.11
C ILE A 242 -5.61 32.26 49.37
N GLU A 243 -6.23 31.38 50.15
CA GLU A 243 -6.94 31.76 51.37
C GLU A 243 -5.97 32.25 52.46
N GLY A 244 -4.78 31.65 52.56
CA GLY A 244 -3.69 32.14 53.41
C GLY A 244 -3.22 33.57 53.09
N LEU A 245 -3.43 34.05 51.86
CA LEU A 245 -3.18 35.45 51.46
C LEU A 245 -4.38 36.38 51.69
N ARG A 246 -5.60 35.83 51.76
CA ARG A 246 -6.84 36.58 52.05
C ARG A 246 -7.03 36.82 53.54
N THR A 247 -6.53 35.92 54.39
CA THR A 247 -6.52 36.11 55.84
C THR A 247 -5.58 37.28 56.20
N ALA A 248 -6.14 38.48 56.36
CA ALA A 248 -5.37 39.65 56.77
C ALA A 248 -4.67 39.38 58.11
N VAL A 249 -3.33 39.47 58.12
CA VAL A 249 -2.53 39.43 59.35
C VAL A 249 -2.99 40.59 60.23
N SER A 250 -3.72 40.27 61.29
CA SER A 250 -4.11 41.25 62.31
C SER A 250 -2.87 41.67 63.09
N ILE A 251 -2.15 42.66 62.57
CA ILE A 251 -1.18 43.44 63.33
C ILE A 251 -1.99 44.33 64.28
N THR A 252 -2.51 43.73 65.36
CA THR A 252 -2.89 44.49 66.55
C THR A 252 -1.61 45.09 67.12
N PRO A 253 -1.47 46.43 67.17
CA PRO A 253 -0.31 47.04 67.81
C PRO A 253 -0.40 46.75 69.30
N LEU A 254 0.56 45.99 69.84
CA LEU A 254 0.69 45.81 71.29
C LEU A 254 0.93 47.19 71.92
N PRO A 255 0.16 47.62 72.93
CA PRO A 255 0.29 48.97 73.47
C PRO A 255 1.64 49.14 74.18
N SER A 256 2.41 50.15 73.74
CA SER A 256 3.71 50.50 74.30
C SER A 256 3.61 50.86 75.80
N PRO A 257 4.43 50.26 76.68
CA PRO A 257 4.57 50.74 78.06
C PRO A 257 5.25 52.12 78.07
N SER A 258 4.69 53.05 78.84
CA SER A 258 5.20 54.42 78.99
C SER A 258 6.52 54.48 79.79
N PRO A 259 7.37 55.50 79.56
CA PRO A 259 8.75 55.49 80.03
C PRO A 259 8.88 55.85 81.52
N SER A 260 9.54 55.00 82.29
CA SER A 260 10.00 55.33 83.65
C SER A 260 11.52 55.49 83.69
N ARG A 261 11.98 56.62 84.23
CA ARG A 261 13.40 56.92 84.40
C ARG A 261 14.01 56.06 85.50
N ARG A 262 15.04 55.26 85.17
CA ARG A 262 16.23 55.15 86.03
C ARG A 262 17.45 54.62 85.29
N SER A 263 18.60 55.17 85.67
CA SER A 263 19.93 54.81 85.17
C SER A 263 20.40 53.47 85.77
N MET A 264 21.10 52.64 84.98
CA MET A 264 22.52 52.32 85.21
C MET A 264 23.11 51.49 84.07
N ASN A 265 24.43 51.64 83.87
CA ASN A 265 25.20 50.95 82.83
C ASN A 265 25.31 49.44 83.07
N MET A 266 25.27 48.65 82.00
CA MET A 266 26.14 47.48 81.82
C MET A 266 26.62 47.38 80.37
N SER A 267 27.80 46.81 80.17
CA SER A 267 28.61 46.92 78.95
C SER A 267 28.82 45.58 78.24
N THR A 268 29.48 45.64 77.07
CA THR A 268 30.08 44.54 76.26
C THR A 268 29.17 43.79 75.25
N PRO A 269 29.72 43.20 74.16
CA PRO A 269 30.80 43.71 73.28
C PRO A 269 30.42 43.60 71.76
N PRO A 270 31.27 43.26 70.74
CA PRO A 270 31.24 43.96 69.45
C PRO A 270 30.50 43.20 68.33
N ALA A 271 30.15 43.93 67.26
CA ALA A 271 29.41 43.39 66.11
C ALA A 271 30.24 42.44 65.21
N PRO A 272 29.68 41.33 64.71
CA PRO A 272 30.29 40.50 63.66
C PRO A 272 30.22 41.19 62.28
N PRO A 273 31.27 41.11 61.44
CA PRO A 273 31.27 41.73 60.11
C PRO A 273 30.75 40.76 59.04
N LEU A 274 29.43 40.73 58.80
CA LEU A 274 28.85 40.04 57.65
C LEU A 274 27.94 40.96 56.84
N LYS A 275 28.23 41.06 55.54
CA LYS A 275 27.50 41.87 54.57
C LYS A 275 26.09 41.30 54.38
N ALA A 276 25.08 42.16 54.35
CA ALA A 276 23.76 41.77 53.87
C ALA A 276 23.86 41.31 52.41
N GLN A 277 23.40 40.09 52.11
CA GLN A 277 23.16 39.70 50.72
C GLN A 277 21.83 40.30 50.27
N THR A 278 21.90 41.19 49.28
CA THR A 278 20.71 41.71 48.60
C THR A 278 20.14 40.64 47.68
N SER A 279 18.81 40.53 47.67
CA SER A 279 18.03 39.66 46.78
C SER A 279 18.44 39.78 45.30
N PRO A 280 18.42 38.69 44.51
CA PRO A 280 18.81 38.69 43.09
C PRO A 280 17.77 39.35 42.15
N LEU A 281 16.93 40.27 42.63
CA LEU A 281 15.95 41.02 41.83
C LEU A 281 16.40 42.44 41.42
N ALA A 282 17.55 42.93 41.91
CA ALA A 282 17.96 44.32 41.70
C ALA A 282 18.58 44.65 40.32
N ASN A 283 18.88 43.64 39.48
CA ASN A 283 19.63 43.83 38.22
C ASN A 283 18.78 44.00 36.95
N MET A 284 17.45 44.16 37.07
CA MET A 284 16.57 44.22 35.89
C MET A 284 16.28 45.64 35.35
N PHE A 285 16.86 46.70 35.95
CA PHE A 285 16.45 48.09 35.65
C PHE A 285 17.59 49.11 35.41
N THR A 286 18.83 48.67 35.16
CA THR A 286 19.95 49.58 34.82
C THR A 286 20.62 49.17 33.51
N GLN A 287 20.29 49.88 32.43
CA GLN A 287 20.89 49.73 31.11
C GLN A 287 22.14 50.62 31.00
N GLU A 288 23.31 50.06 31.29
CA GLU A 288 24.61 50.71 31.06
C GLU A 288 24.95 50.68 29.55
N ASN A 289 25.29 51.84 28.98
CA ASN A 289 25.80 51.96 27.61
C ASN A 289 27.01 52.90 27.63
N ASN A 290 28.22 52.34 27.54
CA ASN A 290 29.47 53.10 27.57
C ASN A 290 30.19 53.05 26.21
N LYS A 291 30.52 54.24 25.69
CA LYS A 291 31.08 54.48 24.35
C LYS A 291 32.61 54.61 24.39
N THR A 292 33.26 54.36 23.25
CA THR A 292 34.27 55.22 22.56
C THR A 292 34.95 54.37 21.46
N SER A 293 35.32 54.82 20.26
CA SER A 293 35.12 56.08 19.48
C SER A 293 35.55 55.78 17.99
N VAL A 294 35.56 56.64 16.96
CA VAL A 294 35.34 58.09 16.76
C VAL A 294 35.07 58.36 15.24
N THR A 295 34.38 59.47 14.87
CA THR A 295 34.46 60.25 13.59
C THR A 295 34.19 59.53 12.23
N SER A 296 33.43 60.03 11.24
CA SER A 296 32.78 61.34 10.95
C SER A 296 31.49 61.22 10.11
N SER A 297 30.54 62.12 10.35
CA SER A 297 29.35 62.46 9.53
C SER A 297 29.74 63.29 8.26
N PRO A 298 28.85 63.71 7.30
CA PRO A 298 27.39 63.84 7.48
C PRO A 298 26.39 63.70 6.29
N ASN A 299 25.11 63.72 6.68
CA ASN A 299 23.93 64.41 6.07
C ASN A 299 22.88 63.69 5.18
N ASN A 300 21.63 64.00 5.56
CA ASN A 300 20.34 64.02 4.85
C ASN A 300 19.64 62.65 4.58
N SER A 301 18.51 62.29 5.21
CA SER A 301 17.15 62.90 5.24
C SER A 301 16.39 62.71 3.91
N ILE A 302 15.15 62.20 3.81
CA ILE A 302 14.01 62.07 4.75
C ILE A 302 13.02 61.01 4.18
N GLU A 303 12.33 60.23 5.03
CA GLU A 303 10.93 59.67 4.96
C GLU A 303 10.34 59.06 3.64
N HIS A 304 9.35 58.14 3.59
CA HIS A 304 8.48 57.44 4.57
C HIS A 304 8.07 56.05 3.99
N GLU A 305 7.57 55.13 4.84
CA GLU A 305 6.75 53.88 4.64
C GLU A 305 6.46 53.30 3.22
N GLU A 306 6.51 51.99 2.94
CA GLU A 306 5.76 50.89 3.60
C GLU A 306 6.36 49.46 3.39
N ASN A 307 6.03 48.57 4.33
CA ASN A 307 5.89 47.10 4.22
C ASN A 307 6.65 46.32 3.11
N ASN A 308 7.81 45.75 3.46
CA ASN A 308 8.35 44.55 2.80
C ASN A 308 8.98 43.58 3.81
N LEU A 309 8.62 42.29 3.73
CA LEU A 309 9.22 41.24 4.57
C LEU A 309 10.71 41.07 4.22
N PRO A 310 11.63 41.04 5.20
CA PRO A 310 13.05 41.01 4.92
C PRO A 310 13.53 39.65 4.41
N ARG A 311 14.29 39.69 3.31
CA ARG A 311 15.17 38.61 2.86
C ARG A 311 16.28 38.34 3.89
N SER A 312 16.71 37.09 3.92
CA SER A 312 18.05 36.63 4.29
C SER A 312 18.55 36.87 5.72
N MET A 313 18.67 35.77 6.47
CA MET A 313 19.86 35.57 7.30
C MET A 313 20.72 34.47 6.70
N SER A 314 21.97 34.81 6.40
CA SER A 314 23.02 33.89 6.01
C SER A 314 24.26 34.20 6.82
N VAL A 315 24.59 33.33 7.77
CA VAL A 315 25.93 33.20 8.35
C VAL A 315 26.22 31.73 8.60
N ALA A 316 27.30 31.25 7.99
CA ALA A 316 28.00 30.02 8.40
C ALA A 316 28.64 30.27 9.79
N THR A 317 29.05 29.29 10.58
CA THR A 317 29.88 28.13 10.20
C THR A 317 29.86 27.08 11.31
N GLY A 318 30.04 25.80 10.97
CA GLY A 318 30.72 24.87 11.88
C GLY A 318 29.93 23.71 12.47
N LEU A 319 29.33 22.87 11.62
CA LEU A 319 29.33 21.41 11.83
C LEU A 319 29.12 20.71 10.48
N ASN A 320 30.16 20.06 9.98
CA ASN A 320 30.20 19.51 8.63
C ASN A 320 29.41 18.20 8.56
N ASN A 321 28.27 18.21 7.87
CA ASN A 321 27.71 17.01 7.29
C ASN A 321 27.17 17.35 5.90
N MET A 322 27.96 17.05 4.87
CA MET A 322 27.64 17.34 3.47
C MET A 322 26.49 16.45 3.00
N VAL A 323 25.25 16.92 3.18
CA VAL A 323 24.13 16.43 2.36
C VAL A 323 24.36 17.00 0.96
N THR A 324 25.09 16.24 0.13
CA THR A 324 25.33 16.58 -1.26
C THR A 324 23.98 16.67 -1.97
N ARG A 325 23.59 17.90 -2.36
CA ARG A 325 22.38 18.08 -3.16
C ARG A 325 22.52 17.26 -4.45
N PRO A 326 21.49 16.52 -4.88
CA PRO A 326 21.59 15.72 -6.08
C PRO A 326 22.01 16.56 -7.28
N ARG A 327 23.02 16.11 -8.03
CA ARG A 327 23.52 16.78 -9.23
C ARG A 327 23.12 15.97 -10.45
N VAL A 328 22.85 16.66 -11.54
CA VAL A 328 22.58 16.05 -12.85
C VAL A 328 23.49 16.67 -13.90
N ARG A 329 23.90 15.87 -14.88
CA ARG A 329 24.60 16.33 -16.07
C ARG A 329 23.64 16.32 -17.25
N THR A 330 23.63 17.39 -18.01
CA THR A 330 22.80 17.52 -19.22
C THR A 330 23.35 16.61 -20.32
N ILE A 331 22.46 15.95 -21.05
CA ILE A 331 22.78 15.03 -22.15
C ILE A 331 22.23 15.51 -23.51
N PHE A 332 21.46 16.60 -23.50
CA PHE A 332 21.00 17.35 -24.67
C PHE A 332 20.92 18.84 -24.30
N PRO A 333 21.12 19.78 -25.23
CA PRO A 333 21.00 21.22 -24.96
C PRO A 333 19.54 21.66 -24.84
N HIS A 334 19.26 22.69 -24.05
CA HIS A 334 17.93 23.28 -23.87
C HIS A 334 18.00 24.82 -23.85
N THR A 335 17.08 25.48 -24.56
CA THR A 335 17.04 26.94 -24.69
C THR A 335 15.68 27.48 -24.26
N ALA A 336 15.66 28.20 -23.14
CA ALA A 336 14.46 28.81 -22.53
C ALA A 336 13.81 29.95 -23.36
N GLY A 337 14.47 30.42 -24.42
CA GLY A 337 14.07 31.61 -25.15
C GLY A 337 13.96 32.83 -24.22
N ASN A 338 12.81 33.49 -24.24
CA ASN A 338 12.53 34.67 -23.41
C ASN A 338 11.87 34.32 -22.06
N ASN A 339 11.79 33.05 -21.68
CA ASN A 339 11.06 32.63 -20.48
C ASN A 339 11.97 32.56 -19.24
N ASN A 340 11.83 33.53 -18.34
CA ASN A 340 12.60 33.62 -17.10
C ASN A 340 12.32 32.49 -16.07
N THR A 341 11.31 31.65 -16.28
CA THR A 341 11.06 30.47 -15.41
C THR A 341 11.79 29.21 -15.87
N LEU A 342 12.32 29.19 -17.09
CA LEU A 342 13.00 28.03 -17.68
C LEU A 342 14.53 28.20 -17.65
N LEU A 343 15.26 27.09 -17.49
CA LEU A 343 16.72 27.09 -17.44
C LEU A 343 17.33 26.72 -18.80
N SER A 344 18.11 27.62 -19.39
CA SER A 344 18.94 27.30 -20.58
C SER A 344 20.28 26.68 -20.19
N PHE A 345 20.72 25.66 -20.94
CA PHE A 345 22.03 25.00 -20.78
C PHE A 345 22.47 24.30 -22.07
N ASP A 346 23.76 24.06 -22.18
CA ASP A 346 24.36 23.25 -23.25
C ASP A 346 24.44 21.77 -22.85
N GLU A 347 24.81 20.88 -23.78
CA GLU A 347 25.12 19.48 -23.44
C GLU A 347 26.41 19.38 -22.61
N GLY A 348 26.40 18.54 -21.56
CA GLY A 348 27.54 18.33 -20.66
C GLY A 348 27.61 19.28 -19.45
N ASP A 349 26.81 20.35 -19.42
CA ASP A 349 26.63 21.24 -18.28
C ASP A 349 26.15 20.48 -17.02
N VAL A 350 26.47 20.98 -15.83
CA VAL A 350 26.08 20.37 -14.54
C VAL A 350 25.11 21.28 -13.79
N ILE A 351 24.01 20.69 -13.34
CA ILE A 351 22.93 21.37 -12.62
C ILE A 351 22.79 20.72 -11.24
N THR A 352 22.82 21.55 -10.18
CA THR A 352 22.47 21.13 -8.83
C THR A 352 20.95 21.23 -8.65
N LEU A 353 20.29 20.13 -8.26
CA LEU A 353 18.85 20.13 -8.01
C LEU A 353 18.51 20.90 -6.73
N LEU A 354 17.55 21.81 -6.85
CA LEU A 354 16.97 22.54 -5.73
C LEU A 354 15.67 21.87 -5.24
N ILE A 355 14.97 21.18 -6.14
CA ILE A 355 13.85 20.29 -5.83
C ILE A 355 14.28 18.87 -6.27
N PRO A 356 14.45 17.90 -5.34
CA PRO A 356 14.92 16.56 -5.68
C PRO A 356 13.93 15.71 -6.47
N ASP A 357 12.63 15.94 -6.27
CA ASP A 357 11.55 15.19 -6.92
C ASP A 357 11.19 15.79 -8.28
N GLU A 358 11.10 14.93 -9.30
CA GLU A 358 10.53 15.28 -10.60
C GLU A 358 9.02 15.58 -10.48
N ARG A 359 8.56 16.59 -11.24
CA ARG A 359 7.14 16.96 -11.37
C ARG A 359 6.79 17.00 -12.86
N ASP A 360 5.94 16.08 -13.30
CA ASP A 360 5.36 16.03 -14.65
C ASP A 360 6.37 16.16 -15.82
N GLY A 361 7.54 15.52 -15.69
CA GLY A 361 8.62 15.61 -16.70
C GLY A 361 9.61 16.75 -16.49
N TRP A 362 9.47 17.55 -15.43
CA TRP A 362 10.30 18.73 -15.15
C TRP A 362 11.03 18.64 -13.81
N MET A 363 12.24 19.20 -13.78
CA MET A 363 13.08 19.40 -12.60
C MET A 363 13.39 20.88 -12.40
N TYR A 364 13.66 21.30 -11.16
CA TYR A 364 14.06 22.67 -10.82
C TYR A 364 15.44 22.68 -10.16
N GLY A 365 16.37 23.47 -10.72
CA GLY A 365 17.77 23.44 -10.32
C GLY A 365 18.53 24.73 -10.64
N GLU A 366 19.81 24.71 -10.29
CA GLU A 366 20.77 25.79 -10.49
C GLU A 366 21.94 25.30 -11.36
N LEU A 367 22.21 26.00 -12.45
CA LEU A 367 23.29 25.69 -13.38
C LEU A 367 24.64 26.18 -12.81
N GLU A 368 25.57 25.27 -12.54
CA GLU A 368 26.83 25.58 -11.83
C GLU A 368 27.72 26.58 -12.59
N LYS A 369 27.63 26.61 -13.92
CA LYS A 369 28.41 27.47 -14.83
C LYS A 369 28.09 28.96 -14.70
N ASN A 370 26.88 29.33 -14.29
CA ASN A 370 26.42 30.73 -14.28
C ASN A 370 25.42 31.10 -13.15
N GLY A 371 25.09 30.16 -12.25
CA GLY A 371 24.17 30.39 -11.13
C GLY A 371 22.71 30.63 -11.52
N LYS A 372 22.34 30.49 -12.81
CA LYS A 372 20.95 30.66 -13.25
C LYS A 372 20.09 29.52 -12.71
N ARG A 373 18.87 29.86 -12.31
CA ARG A 373 17.87 28.93 -11.79
C ARG A 373 16.64 28.89 -12.69
N GLY A 374 16.04 27.72 -12.83
CA GLY A 374 14.85 27.56 -13.65
C GLY A 374 14.41 26.10 -13.75
N TRP A 375 13.26 25.90 -14.38
CA TRP A 375 12.72 24.59 -14.72
C TRP A 375 13.34 24.05 -16.01
N PHE A 376 13.55 22.74 -16.07
CA PHE A 376 14.05 22.05 -17.25
C PHE A 376 13.52 20.62 -17.38
N PRO A 377 13.47 20.06 -18.60
CA PRO A 377 12.98 18.70 -18.80
C PRO A 377 13.91 17.65 -18.17
N SER A 378 13.34 16.69 -17.45
CA SER A 378 14.09 15.61 -16.80
C SER A 378 14.85 14.73 -17.79
N SER A 379 14.23 14.45 -18.94
CA SER A 379 14.76 13.64 -20.04
C SER A 379 16.00 14.21 -20.73
N TYR A 380 16.32 15.49 -20.49
CA TYR A 380 17.51 16.15 -21.02
C TYR A 380 18.72 15.98 -20.10
N CYS A 381 18.58 15.23 -19.00
CA CYS A 381 19.59 15.09 -17.95
C CYS A 381 19.80 13.63 -17.51
N ARG A 382 20.96 13.36 -16.90
CA ARG A 382 21.31 12.10 -16.25
C ARG A 382 21.89 12.39 -14.87
N ALA A 383 21.53 11.59 -13.85
CA ALA A 383 22.09 11.72 -12.51
C ALA A 383 23.63 11.64 -12.52
N LEU A 384 24.27 12.59 -11.84
CA LEU A 384 25.72 12.70 -11.72
C LEU A 384 26.15 12.16 -10.36
N SER A 385 26.54 10.88 -10.32
CA SER A 385 27.24 10.29 -9.18
C SER A 385 28.74 10.51 -9.32
N GLU A 386 29.36 11.24 -8.39
CA GLU A 386 30.82 11.37 -8.34
C GLU A 386 31.46 10.07 -7.80
N PRO A 387 32.44 9.48 -8.51
CA PRO A 387 33.24 8.40 -7.96
C PRO A 387 34.30 8.97 -7.00
N LEU A 388 34.22 8.60 -5.72
CA LEU A 388 35.32 8.87 -4.78
C LEU A 388 36.55 8.07 -5.20
N VAL A 389 37.61 8.77 -5.57
CA VAL A 389 38.87 8.16 -6.03
C VAL A 389 39.75 7.86 -4.82
N ASN A 390 40.11 6.59 -4.61
CA ASN A 390 41.38 6.18 -4.00
C ASN A 390 41.67 4.69 -4.27
N SER A 391 42.95 4.34 -4.37
CA SER A 391 43.44 3.15 -5.10
C SER A 391 43.39 1.80 -4.35
N ASN A 392 43.31 0.74 -5.15
CA ASN A 392 43.78 -0.64 -4.90
C ASN A 392 43.18 -1.45 -3.72
N SER A 393 42.15 -2.26 -4.01
CA SER A 393 42.29 -3.73 -3.88
C SER A 393 41.23 -4.46 -4.73
N VAL A 394 41.39 -5.78 -4.87
CA VAL A 394 40.67 -6.63 -5.85
C VAL A 394 39.38 -7.20 -5.25
N THR A 395 38.23 -7.10 -5.95
CA THR A 395 37.28 -8.21 -6.29
C THR A 395 35.85 -7.72 -6.65
N ALA A 396 35.17 -8.53 -7.48
CA ALA A 396 33.71 -8.60 -7.70
C ALA A 396 32.95 -7.36 -8.22
N ALA A 397 32.81 -7.27 -9.55
CA ALA A 397 31.78 -6.45 -10.21
C ALA A 397 30.61 -7.33 -10.69
N PRO A 398 29.34 -7.00 -10.38
CA PRO A 398 28.18 -7.66 -10.99
C PRO A 398 27.92 -7.12 -12.40
N TYR A 399 27.84 -8.02 -13.39
CA TYR A 399 27.45 -7.69 -14.76
C TYR A 399 26.03 -7.10 -14.83
N ARG A 400 25.84 -6.06 -15.64
CA ARG A 400 24.59 -5.87 -16.41
C ARG A 400 24.89 -5.86 -17.89
N SER A 401 24.21 -6.74 -18.62
CA SER A 401 24.49 -7.02 -20.02
C SER A 401 23.99 -5.91 -20.95
N ARG A 402 24.80 -5.57 -21.96
CA ARG A 402 24.32 -4.92 -23.19
C ARG A 402 23.91 -6.04 -24.13
N SER A 403 22.73 -5.96 -24.75
CA SER A 403 22.41 -6.80 -25.91
C SER A 403 21.57 -6.01 -26.90
N VAL A 404 22.24 -5.54 -27.95
CA VAL A 404 21.69 -5.32 -29.28
C VAL A 404 22.77 -5.80 -30.26
N VAL A 405 22.39 -6.64 -31.23
CA VAL A 405 22.90 -6.72 -32.62
C VAL A 405 22.46 -8.05 -33.26
N ASN A 406 21.83 -7.91 -34.43
CA ASN A 406 21.68 -8.83 -35.58
C ASN A 406 21.44 -10.34 -35.40
N LEU A 407 20.20 -10.71 -35.72
CA LEU A 407 19.83 -11.58 -36.84
C LEU A 407 20.98 -12.04 -37.79
N HIS A 408 21.29 -13.34 -37.78
CA HIS A 408 21.51 -14.11 -39.01
C HIS A 408 21.13 -15.59 -38.83
N HIS A 409 20.68 -16.23 -39.91
CA HIS A 409 20.23 -17.62 -39.90
C HIS A 409 21.40 -18.62 -39.82
N GLN A 410 21.16 -19.75 -39.16
CA GLN A 410 21.65 -21.05 -39.62
C GLN A 410 20.66 -22.14 -39.18
N ASP A 411 20.17 -22.93 -40.14
CA ASP A 411 19.25 -24.03 -39.88
C ASP A 411 19.97 -25.22 -39.24
N THR A 412 19.30 -25.89 -38.29
CA THR A 412 19.42 -27.33 -38.09
C THR A 412 18.06 -27.84 -37.62
N GLU A 413 17.48 -28.76 -38.41
CA GLU A 413 16.28 -29.50 -38.05
C GLU A 413 16.58 -30.51 -36.92
N THR A 414 15.53 -31.10 -36.34
CA THR A 414 15.54 -32.13 -35.27
C THR A 414 15.94 -31.67 -33.86
N ASP A 415 14.97 -31.18 -33.09
CA ASP A 415 14.45 -31.97 -31.95
C ASP A 415 13.08 -31.44 -31.49
N ASP A 416 12.05 -32.27 -31.56
CA ASP A 416 10.66 -31.91 -31.27
C ASP A 416 10.16 -32.69 -30.05
N ALA A 417 10.62 -32.29 -28.84
CA ALA A 417 9.97 -32.65 -27.57
C ALA A 417 10.44 -31.79 -26.38
N THR A 418 9.50 -31.46 -25.49
CA THR A 418 9.77 -31.03 -24.10
C THR A 418 10.35 -29.61 -23.89
N MET A 419 9.65 -28.59 -24.40
CA MET A 419 9.58 -27.30 -23.69
C MET A 419 8.94 -27.52 -22.30
N VAL A 420 9.76 -27.78 -21.29
CA VAL A 420 9.34 -27.94 -19.89
C VAL A 420 8.71 -26.61 -19.43
N LEU A 421 7.42 -26.62 -19.13
CA LEU A 421 6.75 -25.46 -18.54
C LEU A 421 7.22 -25.29 -17.08
N PRO A 422 7.40 -24.06 -16.58
CA PRO A 422 7.41 -23.85 -15.14
C PRO A 422 6.05 -24.30 -14.56
N PRO A 423 6.02 -24.86 -13.34
CA PRO A 423 4.78 -25.30 -12.70
C PRO A 423 3.73 -24.18 -12.58
N SER A 424 2.46 -24.57 -12.54
CA SER A 424 1.35 -23.66 -12.27
C SER A 424 1.25 -23.38 -10.76
N ASP A 425 1.98 -22.38 -10.27
CA ASP A 425 2.06 -21.96 -8.84
C ASP A 425 0.72 -21.50 -8.22
N TYR A 426 -0.41 -21.61 -8.90
CA TYR A 426 -1.75 -21.22 -8.40
C TYR A 426 -2.42 -22.27 -7.50
N SER A 427 -1.74 -23.38 -7.19
CA SER A 427 -2.31 -24.55 -6.51
C SER A 427 -1.49 -24.99 -5.28
N ASP A 428 -1.32 -24.11 -4.30
CA ASP A 428 -0.77 -24.50 -2.99
C ASP A 428 -1.83 -25.23 -2.14
N VAL A 429 -1.97 -26.54 -2.38
CA VAL A 429 -2.65 -27.46 -1.45
C VAL A 429 -1.56 -28.20 -0.65
N PRO A 430 -1.59 -28.21 0.70
CA PRO A 430 -0.52 -28.83 1.49
C PRO A 430 -0.49 -30.35 1.35
N GLN A 431 0.28 -30.89 0.39
CA GLN A 431 0.56 -32.31 0.31
C GLN A 431 1.57 -32.72 1.39
N ARG A 432 1.14 -33.61 2.29
CA ARG A 432 2.03 -34.23 3.28
C ARG A 432 3.07 -35.11 2.57
N ASN A 433 4.34 -34.93 2.95
CA ASN A 433 5.46 -35.76 2.50
C ASN A 433 5.18 -37.26 2.75
N ALA A 434 5.30 -38.08 1.72
CA ALA A 434 5.35 -39.54 1.82
C ALA A 434 6.74 -40.03 1.39
N ILE A 435 7.44 -40.70 2.31
CA ILE A 435 8.80 -41.20 2.12
C ILE A 435 8.75 -42.42 1.17
N LYS A 436 9.63 -42.44 0.15
CA LYS A 436 9.86 -43.63 -0.67
C LYS A 436 10.62 -44.68 0.13
N ASN A 437 10.06 -45.88 0.23
CA ASN A 437 10.81 -47.13 0.43
C ASN A 437 10.25 -48.19 -0.53
N ASN A 438 11.09 -49.13 -0.92
CA ASN A 438 10.91 -49.99 -2.10
C ASN A 438 11.01 -51.48 -1.69
N ILE A 439 10.51 -52.41 -2.53
CA ILE A 439 10.66 -53.90 -2.42
C ILE A 439 9.75 -54.53 -1.31
N SER A 440 8.99 -55.62 -1.50
CA SER A 440 8.72 -56.51 -2.66
C SER A 440 7.37 -57.26 -2.55
N THR A 441 6.91 -57.75 -3.70
CA THR A 441 5.91 -58.79 -4.01
C THR A 441 5.59 -59.86 -2.95
N ILE A 442 4.29 -60.20 -2.76
CA ILE A 442 3.71 -61.56 -2.88
C ILE A 442 2.15 -61.51 -2.83
N THR A 443 1.53 -62.46 -3.53
CA THR A 443 0.10 -62.63 -3.87
C THR A 443 -0.81 -63.07 -2.70
N ILE A 444 -2.11 -62.70 -2.72
CA ILE A 444 -3.31 -63.59 -2.56
C ILE A 444 -4.64 -62.79 -2.64
N ASN A 445 -5.69 -63.42 -3.18
CA ASN A 445 -6.98 -62.81 -3.54
C ASN A 445 -7.98 -62.61 -2.37
N ASN A 446 -8.70 -61.49 -2.46
CA ASN A 446 -10.08 -61.17 -2.02
C ASN A 446 -10.87 -62.16 -1.12
N ASN A 447 -11.36 -61.64 0.01
CA ASN A 447 -12.72 -61.93 0.48
C ASN A 447 -13.36 -60.73 1.24
N HIS A 448 -14.69 -60.69 1.30
CA HIS A 448 -15.50 -59.48 1.56
C HIS A 448 -15.48 -58.85 2.98
N LYS A 449 -15.72 -57.53 3.05
CA LYS A 449 -16.90 -56.90 3.72
C LYS A 449 -17.02 -55.39 3.44
N HIS A 450 -18.19 -54.94 2.97
CA HIS A 450 -18.59 -53.53 2.82
C HIS A 450 -19.93 -53.30 3.52
N SER A 451 -20.10 -52.12 4.15
CA SER A 451 -21.35 -51.33 4.36
C SER A 451 -21.27 -50.48 5.66
N PRO A 452 -22.09 -49.42 5.84
CA PRO A 452 -22.85 -48.65 4.84
C PRO A 452 -22.70 -47.11 4.98
N THR A 453 -23.00 -46.40 3.90
CA THR A 453 -23.58 -45.04 3.93
C THR A 453 -25.11 -45.12 3.79
N PRO A 454 -25.88 -44.19 4.39
CA PRO A 454 -27.29 -44.03 4.05
C PRO A 454 -27.52 -42.79 3.17
N SER A 455 -28.18 -43.00 2.03
CA SER A 455 -28.92 -41.99 1.28
C SER A 455 -30.37 -42.46 1.22
N ALA A 456 -31.35 -41.57 1.40
CA ALA A 456 -32.76 -41.94 1.42
C ALA A 456 -33.59 -41.07 0.48
N GLY A 457 -34.41 -41.71 -0.34
CA GLY A 457 -35.43 -41.08 -1.17
C GLY A 457 -36.68 -41.96 -1.28
N SER A 458 -37.83 -41.39 -0.94
CA SER A 458 -39.20 -41.73 -1.37
C SER A 458 -39.71 -43.19 -1.32
N SER A 459 -40.83 -43.40 -0.61
CA SER A 459 -42.02 -44.12 -1.12
C SER A 459 -43.24 -43.90 -0.18
N SER A 460 -44.42 -44.38 -0.59
CA SER A 460 -45.75 -43.86 -0.25
C SER A 460 -46.71 -44.90 0.39
N SER A 461 -47.95 -44.47 0.71
CA SER A 461 -49.13 -45.24 1.22
C SER A 461 -49.12 -45.58 2.73
N SER A 462 -50.24 -45.61 3.49
CA SER A 462 -51.67 -45.27 3.24
C SER A 462 -52.48 -45.21 4.57
N SER A 463 -53.70 -44.64 4.55
CA SER A 463 -54.76 -44.64 5.61
C SER A 463 -54.42 -43.95 6.96
N ASP A 464 -55.32 -43.32 7.73
CA ASP A 464 -56.79 -43.21 7.64
C ASP A 464 -57.36 -41.89 8.25
N HIS A 465 -58.69 -41.70 8.17
CA HIS A 465 -59.46 -40.48 8.53
C HIS A 465 -59.36 -39.93 9.99
N THR A 466 -59.46 -38.59 10.18
CA THR A 466 -60.62 -37.87 10.81
C THR A 466 -60.40 -36.35 10.96
N VAL A 467 -61.47 -35.61 11.31
CA VAL A 467 -61.64 -34.14 11.23
C VAL A 467 -61.65 -33.47 12.62
N MET A 468 -61.13 -32.23 12.77
CA MET A 468 -61.71 -31.08 13.53
C MET A 468 -60.72 -29.92 13.77
N GLN A 469 -61.25 -28.69 13.89
CA GLN A 469 -60.61 -27.42 14.31
C GLN A 469 -61.03 -27.08 15.77
N PRO A 470 -60.66 -25.93 16.40
CA PRO A 470 -59.43 -25.11 16.41
C PRO A 470 -58.97 -24.72 17.86
N ASN A 471 -58.09 -23.71 17.98
CA ASN A 471 -57.72 -22.88 19.16
C ASN A 471 -56.76 -23.44 20.24
N GLY A 472 -55.75 -22.62 20.60
CA GLY A 472 -54.88 -22.81 21.77
C GLY A 472 -53.55 -22.06 21.68
N THR A 473 -53.42 -20.91 22.34
CA THR A 473 -52.21 -20.07 22.34
C THR A 473 -51.12 -20.54 23.32
N SER A 474 -49.86 -20.68 22.88
CA SER A 474 -48.70 -20.51 23.77
C SER A 474 -47.36 -20.19 23.06
N ARG A 475 -46.86 -18.98 23.36
CA ARG A 475 -45.44 -18.57 23.58
C ARG A 475 -44.34 -18.82 22.52
N SER A 476 -43.57 -17.77 22.30
CA SER A 476 -42.45 -17.61 21.36
C SER A 476 -41.11 -18.26 21.76
N GLN A 477 -40.36 -18.75 20.77
CA GLN A 477 -38.90 -18.86 20.76
C GLN A 477 -38.34 -18.58 19.33
N PRO A 478 -37.03 -18.28 19.15
CA PRO A 478 -36.61 -17.28 18.15
C PRO A 478 -36.41 -17.78 16.72
N ALA A 479 -36.70 -16.91 15.75
CA ALA A 479 -36.47 -17.16 14.33
C ALA A 479 -34.99 -16.94 13.93
N TYR A 480 -34.19 -18.02 13.96
CA TYR A 480 -32.82 -18.02 13.42
C TYR A 480 -32.49 -19.27 12.57
N LEU A 481 -33.49 -19.96 11.99
CA LEU A 481 -33.30 -21.07 11.04
C LEU A 481 -34.27 -21.03 9.84
N ALA A 482 -34.55 -19.83 9.32
CA ALA A 482 -35.23 -19.66 8.04
C ALA A 482 -34.30 -18.93 7.06
N GLY A 483 -33.72 -19.66 6.11
CA GLY A 483 -32.82 -19.10 5.09
C GLY A 483 -33.58 -18.22 4.10
N GLY A 484 -33.45 -16.89 4.24
CA GLY A 484 -34.05 -15.91 3.33
C GLY A 484 -33.37 -14.55 3.44
N ASN A 485 -33.25 -13.83 2.32
CA ASN A 485 -32.59 -12.52 2.26
C ASN A 485 -33.45 -11.46 2.99
N PRO A 486 -32.93 -10.79 4.06
CA PRO A 486 -33.71 -9.82 4.84
C PRO A 486 -34.06 -8.53 4.06
N PHE A 487 -33.47 -8.30 2.88
CA PHE A 487 -33.75 -7.14 2.04
C PHE A 487 -34.78 -7.39 0.93
N ALA A 488 -35.33 -8.60 0.81
CA ALA A 488 -36.23 -8.99 -0.29
C ALA A 488 -37.53 -8.16 -0.39
N THR A 489 -37.93 -7.46 0.68
CA THR A 489 -39.13 -6.62 0.75
C THR A 489 -38.84 -5.11 0.67
N VAL A 490 -37.59 -4.69 0.54
CA VAL A 490 -37.21 -3.26 0.48
C VAL A 490 -37.45 -2.70 -0.92
N ARG A 491 -38.59 -2.02 -1.12
CA ARG A 491 -38.85 -1.22 -2.32
C ARG A 491 -38.29 0.19 -2.14
N LEU A 492 -37.23 0.52 -2.89
CA LEU A 492 -36.70 1.88 -2.97
C LEU A 492 -37.74 2.81 -3.63
N ARG A 493 -37.90 4.04 -3.11
CA ARG A 493 -38.72 5.07 -3.76
C ARG A 493 -38.00 5.60 -5.01
N PRO A 494 -38.70 5.87 -6.12
CA PRO A 494 -38.09 6.51 -7.28
C PRO A 494 -37.53 7.90 -6.93
N THR A 495 -36.22 8.08 -7.12
CA THR A 495 -35.56 9.39 -7.01
C THR A 495 -35.60 10.09 -8.37
N VAL A 496 -36.29 11.23 -8.44
CA VAL A 496 -36.26 12.10 -9.62
C VAL A 496 -34.98 12.93 -9.59
N THR A 497 -34.07 12.68 -10.53
CA THR A 497 -32.86 13.49 -10.74
C THR A 497 -33.20 14.72 -11.56
N ASN A 498 -33.09 15.91 -10.96
CA ASN A 498 -33.24 17.18 -11.66
C ASN A 498 -31.96 17.52 -12.42
N ASP A 499 -31.82 16.97 -13.62
CA ASP A 499 -30.60 17.05 -14.42
C ASP A 499 -30.50 18.42 -15.13
N ARG A 500 -29.90 19.40 -14.45
CA ARG A 500 -29.68 20.77 -14.98
C ARG A 500 -28.36 20.94 -15.74
N SER A 501 -27.80 19.84 -16.25
CA SER A 501 -26.47 19.80 -16.87
C SER A 501 -26.50 19.48 -18.38
N ALA A 502 -27.65 19.68 -19.05
CA ALA A 502 -27.73 19.59 -20.51
C ALA A 502 -27.36 20.94 -21.16
N PRO A 503 -26.49 20.98 -22.18
CA PRO A 503 -26.21 22.21 -22.93
C PRO A 503 -27.44 22.65 -23.74
N ALA A 504 -27.66 23.96 -23.82
CA ALA A 504 -28.62 24.52 -24.76
C ALA A 504 -28.12 24.33 -26.21
N ILE A 505 -29.05 24.01 -27.11
CA ILE A 505 -28.84 23.83 -28.55
C ILE A 505 -28.71 25.21 -29.22
#